data_AF-A0A4P7HBC5-F1
#
_entry.id   AF-A0A4P7HBC5-F1
#
_cell.length_a   1.000
_cell.length_b   1.000
_cell.length_c   1.000
_cell.angle_alpha   90.00
_cell.angle_beta   90.00
_cell.angle_gamma   90.00
#
_symmetry.space_group_name_H-M   'P 1'
#
loop_
_entity.id
_entity.type
_entity.pdbx_description
1 polymer ?
#
loop_
_entity_poly.entity_id
_entity_poly.type
_entity_poly.pdbx_seq_one_letter_code
_entity_poly.pdbx_strand_id
1 'polypeptide(L)'
;MLVAVLCAIPALSAPQSLAEPWSDSNPACRQGSVMTGRLIPGTGSARQSIRREAMLHQCASPLLPGIDSGRFTATIPWSAPGAVSAAEFVWSDGSVSRATGYGNGLWLITDGPATGHGIQIDVADTWNGWYLSYADVAVTSATFVS
;
A
#
# COMPACT_ATOMS: atom_id res chain seq x y z
N MET A 1 28.28 -31.72 -53.29
CA MET A 1 28.38 -30.56 -52.38
C MET A 1 27.09 -30.52 -51.57
N LEU A 2 27.11 -30.91 -50.29
CA LEU A 2 25.97 -30.76 -49.38
C LEU A 2 26.07 -29.40 -48.69
N VAL A 3 25.02 -28.58 -48.78
CA VAL A 3 24.87 -27.34 -48.02
C VAL A 3 23.95 -27.64 -46.83
N ALA A 4 24.53 -27.72 -45.63
CA ALA A 4 23.78 -27.85 -44.39
C ALA A 4 23.21 -26.49 -43.99
N VAL A 5 21.88 -26.36 -43.96
CA VAL A 5 21.18 -25.19 -43.48
C VAL A 5 21.10 -25.27 -41.95
N LEU A 6 21.91 -24.45 -41.26
CA LEU A 6 21.77 -24.26 -39.81
C LEU A 6 20.51 -23.42 -39.53
N CYS A 7 19.54 -24.01 -38.82
CA CYS A 7 18.45 -23.26 -38.20
C CYS A 7 19.00 -22.43 -37.03
N ALA A 8 19.20 -21.13 -37.26
CA ALA A 8 19.39 -20.17 -36.19
C ALA A 8 18.04 -19.91 -35.52
N ILE A 9 17.86 -20.41 -34.30
CA ILE A 9 16.72 -20.07 -33.45
C ILE A 9 16.90 -18.59 -33.04
N PRO A 10 15.94 -17.69 -33.31
CA PRO A 10 15.96 -16.39 -32.67
C PRO A 10 15.61 -16.63 -31.21
N ALA A 11 16.62 -16.56 -30.33
CA ALA A 11 16.36 -16.31 -28.93
C ALA A 11 15.67 -14.95 -28.87
N LEU A 12 14.33 -14.95 -28.76
CA LEU A 12 13.59 -13.81 -28.26
C LEU A 12 14.10 -13.57 -26.84
N SER A 13 15.17 -12.78 -26.73
CA SER A 13 15.47 -12.06 -25.50
C SER A 13 14.28 -11.15 -25.26
N ALA A 14 13.41 -11.59 -24.34
CA ALA A 14 12.38 -10.74 -23.77
C ALA A 14 13.02 -9.40 -23.39
N PRO A 15 12.34 -8.26 -23.59
CA PRO A 15 12.81 -7.03 -22.99
C PRO A 15 12.93 -7.32 -21.50
N GLN A 16 14.15 -7.36 -21.01
CA GLN A 16 14.41 -7.20 -19.59
C GLN A 16 13.82 -5.82 -19.32
N SER A 17 12.64 -5.78 -18.72
CA SER A 17 12.14 -4.59 -18.07
C SER A 17 13.23 -4.24 -17.06
N LEU A 18 14.16 -3.38 -17.50
CA LEU A 18 15.12 -2.73 -16.65
C LEU A 18 14.27 -2.12 -15.55
N ALA A 19 14.40 -2.67 -14.34
CA ALA A 19 13.84 -2.06 -13.15
C ALA A 19 14.25 -0.58 -13.21
N GLU A 20 13.24 0.30 -13.17
CA GLU A 20 13.46 1.74 -13.29
C GLU A 20 14.62 2.16 -12.37
N PRO A 21 15.58 2.93 -12.88
CA PRO A 21 16.68 3.40 -12.07
C PRO A 21 16.13 4.26 -10.94
N TRP A 22 16.66 3.98 -9.75
CA TRP A 22 16.51 4.73 -8.50
C TRP A 22 16.12 6.20 -8.67
N SER A 23 15.07 6.60 -7.95
CA SER A 23 14.94 7.98 -7.48
C SER A 23 14.87 7.95 -5.96
N ASP A 24 15.52 8.93 -5.32
CA ASP A 24 15.70 9.06 -3.87
C ASP A 24 14.39 9.37 -3.08
N SER A 25 13.22 9.03 -3.63
CA SER A 25 11.92 9.15 -2.95
C SER A 25 11.67 7.91 -2.07
N ASN A 26 12.34 7.86 -0.91
CA ASN A 26 12.27 6.79 0.10
C ASN A 26 10.89 6.07 0.20
N PRO A 27 10.72 4.88 -0.42
CA PRO A 27 9.53 4.08 -0.14
C PRO A 27 9.57 3.67 1.34
N ALA A 28 8.50 3.96 2.08
CA ALA A 28 8.33 3.49 3.44
C ALA A 28 8.42 1.96 3.48
N CYS A 29 7.73 1.29 2.55
CA CYS A 29 7.71 -0.16 2.35
C CYS A 29 7.59 -0.49 0.85
N ARG A 30 8.43 -1.41 0.36
CA ARG A 30 8.54 -1.70 -1.08
C ARG A 30 7.58 -2.77 -1.60
N GLN A 31 6.86 -3.42 -0.70
CA GLN A 31 5.93 -4.48 -1.05
C GLN A 31 4.74 -4.47 -0.09
N GLY A 32 3.53 -4.62 -0.63
CA GLY A 32 2.34 -4.87 0.15
C GLY A 32 1.72 -6.24 -0.13
N SER A 33 0.80 -6.66 0.73
CA SER A 33 -0.07 -7.81 0.49
C SER A 33 -1.35 -7.40 -0.23
N VAL A 34 -2.21 -8.38 -0.50
CA VAL A 34 -3.62 -8.09 -0.73
C VAL A 34 -4.19 -7.39 0.50
N MET A 35 -4.79 -6.22 0.29
CA MET A 35 -5.57 -5.49 1.27
C MET A 35 -6.99 -6.03 1.26
N THR A 36 -7.36 -6.67 2.35
CA THR A 36 -8.71 -7.20 2.52
C THR A 36 -9.64 -6.13 3.08
N GLY A 37 -10.93 -6.22 2.74
CA GLY A 37 -11.97 -5.34 3.25
C GLY A 37 -13.11 -6.11 3.87
N ARG A 38 -13.67 -5.59 4.96
CA ARG A 38 -14.92 -6.08 5.53
C ARG A 38 -15.83 -4.94 5.96
N LEU A 39 -17.12 -5.08 5.70
CA LEU A 39 -18.12 -4.17 6.25
C LEU A 39 -18.33 -4.50 7.73
N ILE A 40 -18.20 -3.50 8.58
CA ILE A 40 -18.56 -3.54 9.99
C ILE A 40 -19.98 -2.98 10.11
N PRO A 41 -20.96 -3.81 10.53
CA PRO A 41 -22.33 -3.35 10.72
C PRO A 41 -22.39 -2.25 11.78
N GLY A 42 -23.20 -1.23 11.52
CA GLY A 42 -23.60 -0.21 12.48
C GLY A 42 -25.11 -0.25 12.71
N THR A 43 -25.59 0.53 13.67
CA THR A 43 -27.03 0.77 13.83
C THR A 43 -27.52 1.70 12.71
N GLY A 44 -28.19 1.14 11.70
CA GLY A 44 -28.60 1.84 10.47
C GLY A 44 -27.46 2.09 9.48
N SER A 45 -27.75 2.76 8.35
CA SER A 45 -26.78 3.06 7.29
C SER A 45 -25.73 4.10 7.69
N ALA A 46 -26.01 4.92 8.71
CA ALA A 46 -25.20 6.07 9.12
C ALA A 46 -24.04 5.74 10.09
N ARG A 47 -23.84 4.47 10.46
CA ARG A 47 -22.77 4.05 11.38
C ARG A 47 -21.98 2.83 10.93
N GLN A 48 -22.16 2.43 9.67
CA GLN A 48 -21.37 1.36 9.09
C GLN A 48 -19.96 1.87 8.80
N SER A 49 -18.98 0.98 8.82
CA SER A 49 -17.62 1.30 8.40
C SER A 49 -17.02 0.15 7.62
N ILE A 50 -16.06 0.43 6.76
CA ILE A 50 -15.21 -0.58 6.15
C ILE A 50 -13.96 -0.67 7.00
N ARG A 51 -13.63 -1.88 7.45
CA ARG A 51 -12.31 -2.17 8.00
C ARG A 51 -11.43 -2.80 6.93
N ARG A 52 -10.27 -2.19 6.71
CA ARG A 52 -9.26 -2.57 5.73
C ARG A 52 -8.00 -3.04 6.45
N GLU A 53 -7.33 -4.03 5.90
CA GLU A 53 -6.08 -4.55 6.47
C GLU A 53 -5.14 -5.07 5.38
N ALA A 54 -3.85 -4.73 5.46
CA ALA A 54 -2.79 -5.23 4.60
C ALA A 54 -1.47 -5.36 5.37
N MET A 55 -0.63 -6.31 4.96
CA MET A 55 0.77 -6.35 5.40
C MET A 55 1.63 -5.48 4.47
N LEU A 56 2.61 -4.83 5.07
CA LEU A 56 3.66 -4.07 4.41
C LEU A 56 5.00 -4.75 4.72
N HIS A 57 5.84 -4.88 3.71
CA HIS A 57 7.11 -5.59 3.78
C HIS A 57 8.22 -4.78 3.12
N GLN A 58 9.45 -5.17 3.44
CA GLN A 58 10.66 -4.52 2.92
C GLN A 58 10.63 -3.02 3.22
N CYS A 59 10.25 -2.68 4.45
CA CYS A 59 10.23 -1.33 4.95
C CYS A 59 11.67 -0.86 5.21
N ALA A 60 11.98 0.33 4.70
CA ALA A 60 13.31 0.90 4.80
C ALA A 60 13.20 2.43 4.65
N SER A 61 13.21 3.13 5.79
CA SER A 61 13.14 4.58 5.82
C SER A 61 13.91 5.13 7.02
N PRO A 62 14.54 6.32 6.90
CA PRO A 62 15.08 7.04 8.05
C PRO A 62 14.03 7.33 9.14
N LEU A 63 12.73 7.38 8.79
CA LEU A 63 11.63 7.60 9.73
C LEU A 63 11.24 6.34 10.51
N LEU A 64 11.71 5.17 10.08
CA LEU A 64 11.41 3.86 10.65
C LEU A 64 12.73 3.05 10.85
N PRO A 65 13.67 3.55 11.67
CA PRO A 65 14.97 2.90 11.82
C PRO A 65 14.83 1.50 12.44
N GLY A 66 15.31 0.48 11.73
CA GLY A 66 15.29 -0.92 12.19
C GLY A 66 13.95 -1.65 12.01
N ILE A 67 12.95 -1.02 11.40
CA ILE A 67 11.64 -1.60 11.12
C ILE A 67 11.60 -2.09 9.67
N ASP A 68 11.33 -3.37 9.45
CA ASP A 68 11.37 -4.01 8.12
C ASP A 68 10.00 -4.37 7.54
N SER A 69 8.96 -4.31 8.37
CA SER A 69 7.59 -4.68 8.04
C SER A 69 6.59 -4.02 8.99
N GLY A 70 5.32 -4.04 8.60
CA GLY A 70 4.23 -3.53 9.41
C GLY A 70 2.85 -4.01 8.94
N ARG A 71 1.87 -3.97 9.83
CA ARG A 71 0.46 -4.18 9.50
C ARG A 71 -0.25 -2.85 9.42
N PHE A 72 -0.79 -2.54 8.25
CA PHE A 72 -1.70 -1.43 8.04
C PHE A 72 -3.13 -1.87 8.35
N THR A 73 -3.86 -1.07 9.10
CA THR A 73 -5.30 -1.21 9.32
C THR A 73 -5.97 0.15 9.15
N ALA A 74 -7.07 0.21 8.41
CA ALA A 74 -7.88 1.43 8.30
C ALA A 74 -9.36 1.16 8.62
N THR A 75 -10.01 2.17 9.20
CA THR A 75 -11.45 2.21 9.42
C THR A 75 -12.01 3.41 8.68
N ILE A 76 -12.86 3.14 7.70
CA ILE A 76 -13.38 4.13 6.75
C ILE A 76 -14.90 4.20 6.94
N PRO A 77 -15.47 5.36 7.32
CA PRO A 77 -16.92 5.50 7.43
C PRO A 77 -17.63 5.16 6.12
N TRP A 78 -18.61 4.25 6.18
CA TRP A 78 -19.42 3.89 5.02
C TRP A 78 -20.51 4.92 4.77
N SER A 79 -20.86 5.17 3.50
CA SER A 79 -21.92 6.13 3.11
C SER A 79 -21.74 7.56 3.65
N ALA A 80 -20.51 7.95 3.97
CA ALA A 80 -20.18 9.30 4.43
C ALA A 80 -18.97 9.84 3.64
N PRO A 81 -19.15 10.21 2.35
CA PRO A 81 -18.08 10.79 1.55
C PRO A 81 -17.49 12.03 2.24
N GLY A 82 -16.16 12.12 2.28
CA GLY A 82 -15.45 13.22 2.92
C GLY A 82 -15.32 13.13 4.45
N ALA A 83 -15.89 12.10 5.09
CA ALA A 83 -15.65 11.86 6.51
C ALA A 83 -14.19 11.44 6.77
N VAL A 84 -13.63 11.91 7.88
CA VAL A 84 -12.29 11.52 8.31
C VAL A 84 -12.28 10.04 8.66
N SER A 85 -11.33 9.33 8.07
CA SER A 85 -11.01 7.93 8.34
C SER A 85 -9.83 7.85 9.29
N ALA A 86 -9.75 6.74 10.02
CA ALA A 86 -8.63 6.46 10.93
C ALA A 86 -7.82 5.28 10.39
N ALA A 87 -6.51 5.31 10.62
CA ALA A 87 -5.61 4.21 10.33
C ALA A 87 -4.61 3.98 11.46
N GLU A 88 -4.12 2.76 11.55
CA GLU A 88 -3.05 2.34 12.44
C GLU A 88 -2.03 1.52 11.64
N PHE A 89 -0.76 1.72 11.98
CA PHE A 89 0.37 0.94 11.50
C PHE A 89 1.04 0.30 12.69
N VAL A 90 0.93 -1.03 12.80
CA VAL A 90 1.65 -1.81 13.81
C VAL A 90 2.93 -2.32 13.19
N TRP A 91 4.06 -1.76 13.61
CA TRP A 91 5.36 -2.05 13.04
C TRP A 91 5.97 -3.32 13.64
N SER A 92 6.95 -3.90 12.93
CA SER A 92 7.70 -5.10 13.32
C SER A 92 8.41 -5.02 14.67
N ASP A 93 8.81 -3.82 15.09
CA ASP A 93 9.41 -3.57 16.41
C ASP A 93 8.37 -3.47 17.54
N GLY A 94 7.08 -3.58 17.21
CA GLY A 94 5.96 -3.47 18.14
C GLY A 94 5.47 -2.04 18.37
N SER A 95 6.13 -1.03 17.80
CA SER A 95 5.65 0.36 17.86
C SER A 95 4.40 0.54 16.99
N VAL A 96 3.62 1.58 17.29
CA VAL A 96 2.37 1.86 16.60
C VAL A 96 2.35 3.31 16.13
N SER A 97 2.12 3.53 14.84
CA SER A 97 1.79 4.85 14.30
C SER A 97 0.28 4.95 14.10
N ARG A 98 -0.34 6.02 14.60
CA ARG A 98 -1.76 6.34 14.31
C ARG A 98 -1.83 7.42 13.25
N ALA A 99 -2.82 7.31 12.39
CA ALA A 99 -2.99 8.24 11.29
C ALA A 99 -4.46 8.55 11.00
N THR A 100 -4.68 9.68 10.35
CA THR A 100 -6.00 10.09 9.85
C THR A 100 -5.90 10.47 8.39
N GLY A 101 -6.97 10.23 7.63
CA GLY A 101 -7.02 10.56 6.22
C GLY A 101 -8.45 10.58 5.69
N TYR A 102 -8.60 10.61 4.37
CA TYR A 102 -9.90 10.57 3.70
C TYR A 102 -10.14 9.26 2.95
N GLY A 103 -9.40 8.20 3.31
CA GLY A 103 -9.52 6.86 2.72
C GLY A 103 -8.85 6.71 1.36
N ASN A 104 -8.45 7.79 0.69
CA ASN A 104 -7.83 7.80 -0.64
C ASN A 104 -6.37 7.29 -0.69
N GLY A 105 -5.94 6.48 0.28
CA GLY A 105 -4.58 5.97 0.40
C GLY A 105 -3.59 6.91 1.05
N LEU A 106 -3.86 8.21 1.17
CA LEU A 106 -3.02 9.13 1.91
C LEU A 106 -3.47 9.26 3.37
N TRP A 107 -2.53 9.06 4.29
CA TRP A 107 -2.77 9.11 5.73
C TRP A 107 -1.74 10.01 6.40
N LEU A 108 -2.19 11.04 7.13
CA LEU A 108 -1.32 11.85 7.98
C LEU A 108 -1.10 11.14 9.31
N ILE A 109 0.16 10.88 9.67
CA ILE A 109 0.52 10.27 10.94
C ILE A 109 0.47 11.32 12.05
N THR A 110 -0.37 11.06 13.04
CA THR A 110 -0.68 11.97 14.15
C THR A 110 -0.07 11.55 15.48
N ASP A 111 0.40 10.30 15.60
CA ASP A 111 1.04 9.74 16.78
C ASP A 111 1.98 8.57 16.40
N GLY A 112 3.04 8.35 17.18
CA GLY A 112 4.03 7.29 16.96
C GLY A 112 5.19 7.62 15.99
N PRO A 113 5.93 6.62 15.50
CA PRO A 113 6.98 6.80 14.50
C PRO A 113 6.47 7.54 13.26
N ALA A 114 7.32 8.37 12.66
CA ALA A 114 6.99 9.21 11.51
C ALA A 114 5.83 10.23 11.73
N THR A 115 5.52 10.59 12.98
CA THR A 115 4.53 11.65 13.29
C THR A 115 4.85 12.96 12.55
N GLY A 116 3.81 13.58 11.99
CA GLY A 116 3.91 14.79 11.19
C GLY A 116 4.13 14.53 9.69
N HIS A 117 4.38 13.28 9.29
CA HIS A 117 4.50 12.90 7.89
C HIS A 117 3.22 12.23 7.37
N GLY A 118 2.98 12.36 6.06
CA GLY A 118 2.01 11.53 5.36
C GLY A 118 2.62 10.17 5.01
N ILE A 119 1.79 9.15 4.91
CA ILE A 119 2.11 7.87 4.29
C ILE A 119 1.06 7.56 3.23
N GLN A 120 1.50 7.44 1.99
CA GLN A 120 0.69 7.02 0.86
C GLN A 120 0.73 5.49 0.77
N ILE A 121 -0.43 4.86 0.76
CA ILE A 121 -0.61 3.46 0.40
C ILE A 121 -0.89 3.40 -1.10
N ASP A 122 0.02 2.79 -1.84
CA ASP A 122 -0.08 2.61 -3.28
C ASP A 122 -0.70 1.25 -3.59
N VAL A 123 -1.69 1.23 -4.48
CA VAL A 123 -2.39 0.00 -4.89
C VAL A 123 -2.26 -0.22 -6.39
N ALA A 124 -2.28 -1.48 -6.82
CA ALA A 124 -2.10 -1.88 -8.21
C ALA A 124 -3.25 -1.43 -9.14
N ASP A 125 -4.42 -1.15 -8.57
CA ASP A 125 -5.61 -0.77 -9.32
C ASP A 125 -5.79 0.75 -9.26
N THR A 126 -5.77 1.42 -10.43
CA THR A 126 -5.92 2.88 -10.54
C THR A 126 -7.35 3.36 -10.26
N TRP A 127 -8.28 2.45 -9.96
CA TRP A 127 -9.59 2.83 -9.47
C TRP A 127 -9.46 3.36 -8.03
N ASN A 128 -9.37 4.68 -7.94
CA ASN A 128 -9.42 5.51 -6.72
C ASN A 128 -10.73 5.35 -5.93
N GLY A 129 -11.42 4.22 -5.99
CA GLY A 129 -12.66 3.90 -5.29
C GLY A 129 -12.53 2.75 -4.29
N TRP A 130 -11.33 2.19 -4.07
CA TRP A 130 -11.14 1.05 -3.17
C TRP A 130 -11.57 1.35 -1.72
N TYR A 131 -11.55 2.61 -1.29
CA TYR A 131 -12.06 3.04 0.02
C TYR A 131 -13.59 3.16 0.10
N LEU A 132 -14.28 3.08 -1.04
CA LEU A 132 -15.75 3.03 -1.14
C LEU A 132 -16.27 1.61 -1.38
N SER A 133 -15.38 0.62 -1.37
CA SER A 133 -15.73 -0.79 -1.49
C SER A 133 -15.04 -1.59 -0.39
N TYR A 134 -15.45 -2.85 -0.21
CA TYR A 134 -14.75 -3.82 0.63
C TYR A 134 -14.10 -4.93 -0.21
N ALA A 135 -14.02 -4.76 -1.53
CA ALA A 135 -13.36 -5.71 -2.42
C ALA A 135 -11.85 -5.70 -2.21
N ASP A 136 -11.22 -6.86 -2.31
CA ASP A 136 -9.79 -7.01 -2.15
C ASP A 136 -9.00 -6.22 -3.21
N VAL A 137 -7.92 -5.58 -2.80
CA VAL A 137 -7.03 -4.81 -3.70
C VAL A 137 -5.57 -5.11 -3.37
N ALA A 138 -4.70 -5.19 -4.38
CA ALA A 138 -3.28 -5.43 -4.14
C ALA A 138 -2.56 -4.13 -3.77
N VAL A 139 -1.88 -4.10 -2.62
CA VAL A 139 -0.97 -3.00 -2.25
C VAL A 139 0.38 -3.25 -2.90
N THR A 140 0.88 -2.28 -3.64
CA THR A 140 2.19 -2.37 -4.31
C THR A 140 3.30 -1.85 -3.41
N SER A 141 3.05 -0.74 -2.72
CA SER A 141 4.03 -0.08 -1.88
C SER A 141 3.36 0.82 -0.85
N ALA A 142 4.17 1.32 0.08
CA ALA A 142 3.82 2.47 0.89
C ALA A 142 4.98 3.47 0.85
N THR A 143 4.66 4.77 0.80
CA THR A 143 5.67 5.83 0.61
C THR A 143 5.42 6.95 1.60
N PHE A 144 6.46 7.38 2.33
CA PHE A 144 6.34 8.58 3.17
C PHE A 144 6.36 9.83 2.32
N VAL A 145 5.49 10.79 2.64
CA VAL A 145 5.38 12.09 2.00
C VAL A 145 5.41 13.19 3.07
N SER A 146 5.94 14.36 2.70
CA SER A 146 6.07 15.54 3.57
C SER A 146 5.12 16.64 3.13
#